data_AF-A0A3D1RH84-F1
#
_entry.id   AF-A0A3D1RH84-F1
#
_cell.length_a   1.000
_cell.length_b   1.000
_cell.length_c   1.000
_cell.angle_alpha   90.00
_cell.angle_beta   90.00
_cell.angle_gamma   90.00
#
_symmetry.space_group_name_H-M   'P 1'
#
loop_
_entity.id
_entity.type
_entity.pdbx_description
1 polymer ?
#
loop_
_entity_poly.entity_id
_entity_poly.type
_entity_poly.pdbx_seq_one_letter_code
_entity_poly.pdbx_strand_id
1 'polypeptide(L)'
;MGTIIILSSSIRTGRKSHRVAEFIASSIQSEGVHQAEIHDLNHYQFPLFEERLKFLSNPLPELQSLSDAIRAASGVIIVSPEYNGSFPAALKNV
;
A
#
# COMPACT_ATOMS: atom_id res chain seq x y z
N MET A 1 -11.77 -5.37 -16.94
CA MET A 1 -11.05 -4.11 -16.68
C MET A 1 -11.31 -3.72 -15.23
N GLY A 2 -10.27 -3.39 -14.47
CA GLY A 2 -10.41 -3.03 -13.05
C GLY A 2 -9.11 -2.48 -12.47
N THR A 3 -9.16 -2.01 -11.23
CA THR A 3 -8.04 -1.37 -10.55
C THR A 3 -7.10 -2.39 -9.93
N ILE A 4 -5.79 -2.20 -10.15
CA ILE A 4 -4.71 -2.87 -9.44
C ILE A 4 -4.15 -1.90 -8.41
N ILE A 5 -4.19 -2.30 -7.14
CA ILE A 5 -3.63 -1.53 -6.04
C ILE A 5 -2.15 -1.86 -5.91
N ILE A 6 -1.31 -0.83 -5.81
CA ILE A 6 0.13 -0.98 -5.57
C ILE A 6 0.45 -0.37 -4.21
N LEU A 7 0.76 -1.22 -3.24
CA LEU A 7 1.10 -0.79 -1.89
C LEU A 7 2.60 -0.50 -1.77
N SER A 8 2.97 0.78 -1.63
CA SER A 8 4.35 1.19 -1.33
C SER A 8 4.58 1.16 0.18
N SER A 9 5.39 0.21 0.65
CA SER A 9 5.36 -0.14 2.08
C SER A 9 6.47 0.46 2.95
N SER A 10 7.42 1.17 2.33
CA SER A 10 8.49 1.84 3.06
C SER A 10 8.07 3.24 3.50
N ILE A 11 8.33 3.59 4.75
CA ILE A 11 8.14 4.95 5.30
C ILE A 11 9.47 5.67 5.57
N ARG A 12 10.59 5.13 5.08
CA ARG A 12 11.92 5.73 5.34
C ARG A 12 12.19 6.87 4.36
N THR A 13 12.84 7.92 4.85
CA THR A 13 13.41 8.98 4.01
C THR A 13 14.38 8.36 3.00
N GLY A 14 14.26 8.77 1.73
CA GLY A 14 15.10 8.23 0.65
C GLY A 14 14.76 6.81 0.20
N ARG A 15 13.56 6.30 0.51
CA ARG A 15 13.10 4.97 0.08
C ARG A 15 13.23 4.76 -1.43
N LYS A 16 14.05 3.78 -1.84
CA LYS A 16 14.22 3.41 -3.26
C LYS A 16 13.09 2.55 -3.79
N SER A 17 12.45 1.76 -2.93
CA SER A 17 11.35 0.86 -3.31
C SER A 17 10.13 1.60 -3.85
N HIS A 18 9.89 2.86 -3.45
CA HIS A 18 8.79 3.65 -4.01
C HIS A 18 8.93 3.89 -5.51
N ARG A 19 10.16 4.07 -6.02
CA ARG A 19 10.42 4.20 -7.47
C ARG A 19 10.01 2.96 -8.25
N VAL A 20 10.08 1.79 -7.63
CA VAL A 20 9.61 0.53 -8.22
C VAL A 20 8.08 0.51 -8.29
N ALA A 21 7.38 1.03 -7.26
CA ALA A 21 5.93 1.18 -7.29
C ALA A 21 5.48 2.12 -8.42
N GLU A 22 6.14 3.27 -8.58
CA GLU A 22 5.88 4.22 -9.67
C GLU A 22 6.12 3.61 -11.06
N PHE A 23 7.20 2.83 -11.20
CA PHE A 23 7.50 2.12 -12.44
C PHE A 23 6.43 1.07 -12.78
N ILE A 24 5.99 0.28 -11.79
CA ILE A 24 4.94 -0.73 -11.99
C ILE A 24 3.62 -0.06 -12.38
N ALA A 25 3.24 1.03 -11.69
CA ALA A 25 2.03 1.78 -12.01
C ALA A 25 2.05 2.30 -13.45
N SER A 26 3.17 2.91 -13.86
CA SER A 26 3.37 3.42 -15.23
C SER A 26 3.29 2.30 -16.26
N SER A 27 3.86 1.12 -15.95
CA SER A 27 3.82 -0.05 -16.85
C SER A 27 2.39 -0.56 -17.05
N ILE A 28 1.63 -0.74 -15.96
CA ILE A 28 0.22 -1.18 -16.03
C ILE A 28 -0.63 -0.18 -16.80
N GLN A 29 -0.45 1.12 -16.54
CA GLN A 29 -1.16 2.18 -17.27
C GLN A 29 -0.82 2.16 -18.76
N SER A 30 0.44 1.88 -19.14
CA SER A 30 0.87 1.83 -20.53
C SER A 30 0.29 0.65 -21.32
N GLU A 31 -0.01 -0.47 -20.68
CA GLU A 31 -0.70 -1.60 -21.30
C GLU A 31 -2.17 -1.27 -21.62
N GLY A 32 -2.78 -0.33 -20.89
CA GLY A 32 -4.13 0.17 -21.14
C GLY A 32 -5.27 -0.77 -20.75
N VAL A 33 -4.97 -1.95 -20.17
CA VAL A 33 -5.98 -2.97 -19.79
C VAL A 33 -6.48 -2.79 -18.35
N HIS A 34 -5.66 -2.21 -17.47
CA HIS A 34 -6.01 -2.00 -16.06
C HIS A 34 -5.67 -0.59 -15.61
N GLN A 35 -6.37 -0.10 -14.58
CA GLN A 35 -5.94 1.09 -13.86
C GLN A 35 -4.97 0.69 -12.75
N ALA A 36 -4.03 1.57 -12.41
CA ALA A 36 -3.09 1.36 -11.32
C ALA A 36 -3.17 2.53 -10.33
N GLU A 37 -3.38 2.20 -9.06
CA GLU A 37 -3.46 3.16 -7.95
C GLU A 37 -2.38 2.84 -6.91
N ILE A 38 -1.51 3.81 -6.63
CA ILE A 38 -0.47 3.64 -5.59
C ILE A 38 -1.02 4.10 -4.25
N HIS A 39 -0.98 3.19 -3.28
CA HIS A 39 -1.23 3.49 -1.88
C HIS A 39 0.11 3.52 -1.14
N ASP A 40 0.54 4.69 -0.70
CA ASP A 40 1.85 4.89 -0.07
C ASP A 40 1.73 5.02 1.44
N LEU A 41 2.29 4.06 2.18
CA LEU A 41 2.29 4.09 3.65
C LEU A 41 3.05 5.30 4.21
N ASN A 42 4.01 5.85 3.45
CA ASN A 42 4.70 7.07 3.85
C ASN A 42 3.80 8.31 3.73
N HIS A 43 2.80 8.28 2.86
CA HIS A 43 1.84 9.37 2.74
C HIS A 43 0.84 9.32 3.89
N TYR A 44 0.33 8.13 4.21
CA TYR A 44 -0.67 7.96 5.29
C TYR A 44 -0.14 8.28 6.69
N GLN A 45 1.15 8.06 6.95
CA GLN A 45 1.73 8.26 8.29
C GLN A 45 0.93 7.56 9.40
N PHE A 46 0.45 6.34 9.12
CA PHE A 46 -0.39 5.61 10.07
C PHE A 46 0.36 5.42 11.41
N PRO A 47 -0.34 5.63 12.55
CA PRO A 47 0.21 5.28 13.85
C PRO A 47 0.36 3.76 13.97
N LEU A 48 1.10 3.30 14.98
CA LEU A 48 1.07 1.90 15.35
C LEU A 48 -0.34 1.55 15.85
N PHE A 49 -0.90 0.47 15.34
CA PHE A 49 -2.23 0.03 15.75
C PHE A 49 -2.11 -0.93 16.94
N GLU A 50 -2.97 -0.73 17.93
CA GLU A 50 -3.05 -1.62 19.11
C GLU A 50 -3.88 -2.88 18.83
N GLU A 51 -4.68 -2.87 17.76
CA GLU A 51 -5.51 -4.00 17.35
C GLU A 51 -5.83 -3.95 15.85
N ARG A 52 -6.29 -5.06 15.26
CA ARG A 52 -6.72 -5.14 13.85
C ARG A 52 -7.93 -4.26 13.58
N LEU A 53 -8.00 -3.73 12.34
CA LEU A 53 -9.06 -2.85 11.86
C LEU A 53 -10.48 -3.24 12.30
N LYS A 54 -10.86 -4.52 12.16
CA LYS A 54 -12.20 -5.02 12.50
C LYS A 54 -12.62 -4.88 13.98
N PHE A 55 -11.67 -4.61 14.87
CA PHE A 55 -11.89 -4.49 16.31
C PHE A 55 -11.50 -3.11 16.85
N LEU A 56 -11.08 -2.18 15.99
CA LEU A 56 -10.87 -0.79 16.39
C LEU A 56 -12.23 -0.13 16.64
N SER A 57 -12.37 0.53 17.78
CA SER A 57 -13.59 1.27 18.13
C SER A 57 -13.79 2.53 17.28
N ASN A 58 -12.69 3.16 16.87
CA ASN A 58 -12.69 4.35 16.03
C ASN A 58 -11.54 4.29 15.01
N PRO A 59 -11.69 3.53 13.91
CA PRO A 59 -10.65 3.39 12.90
C PRO A 59 -10.43 4.71 12.14
N LEU A 60 -9.20 4.98 11.74
CA LEU A 60 -8.88 6.14 10.90
C LEU A 60 -9.62 6.03 9.56
N PRO A 61 -10.26 7.11 9.06
CA PRO A 61 -10.99 7.09 7.79
C PRO A 61 -10.13 6.63 6.60
N GLU A 62 -8.85 6.96 6.61
CA GLU A 62 -7.87 6.56 5.58
C GLU A 62 -7.54 5.07 5.64
N LEU A 63 -7.49 4.48 6.84
CA LEU A 63 -7.29 3.04 7.02
C LEU A 63 -8.50 2.25 6.51
N GLN A 64 -9.71 2.77 6.79
CA GLN A 64 -10.95 2.19 6.25
C GLN A 64 -10.99 2.31 4.72
N SER A 65 -10.68 3.49 4.18
CA SER A 65 -10.60 3.74 2.74
C SER A 65 -9.59 2.82 2.04
N LEU A 66 -8.40 2.62 2.62
CA LEU A 66 -7.39 1.68 2.12
C LEU A 66 -7.93 0.25 2.12
N SER A 67 -8.59 -0.16 3.21
CA SER A 67 -9.17 -1.50 3.31
C SER A 67 -10.25 -1.75 2.28
N ASP A 68 -11.11 -0.76 2.03
CA ASP A 68 -12.17 -0.84 1.04
C ASP A 68 -11.64 -0.82 -0.40
N ALA A 69 -10.62 0.00 -0.68
CA ALA A 69 -9.92 -0.01 -1.96
C ALA A 69 -9.29 -1.38 -2.25
N ILE A 70 -8.61 -1.99 -1.26
CA ILE A 70 -8.04 -3.34 -1.39
C ILE A 70 -9.13 -4.39 -1.65
N ARG A 71 -10.27 -4.32 -0.97
CA ARG A 71 -11.39 -5.26 -1.19
C ARG A 71 -12.03 -5.13 -2.57
N ALA A 72 -12.11 -3.91 -3.10
CA ALA A 72 -12.69 -3.63 -4.41
C ALA A 72 -11.70 -3.89 -5.57
N ALA A 73 -10.40 -3.99 -5.28
CA ALA A 73 -9.37 -4.17 -6.29
C ALA A 73 -9.49 -5.50 -7.03
N SER A 74 -9.14 -5.48 -8.32
CA SER A 74 -8.97 -6.70 -9.11
C SER A 74 -7.67 -7.44 -8.80
N GLY A 75 -6.72 -6.77 -8.15
CA GLY A 75 -5.46 -7.35 -7.74
C GLY A 75 -4.67 -6.37 -6.87
N VAL A 76 -3.73 -6.91 -6.10
CA VAL A 76 -2.86 -6.14 -5.21
C VAL A 76 -1.41 -6.53 -5.44
N ILE A 77 -0.56 -5.54 -5.64
CA ILE A 77 0.89 -5.67 -5.73
C ILE A 77 1.49 -4.99 -4.50
N ILE A 78 2.28 -5.72 -3.72
CA ILE A 78 2.96 -5.16 -2.55
C ILE A 78 4.43 -4.93 -2.92
N VAL A 79 4.85 -3.67 -2.86
CA VAL A 79 6.25 -3.28 -3.12
C VAL A 79 6.94 -3.07 -1.78
N SER A 80 7.67 -4.09 -1.36
CA SER A 80 8.36 -4.12 -0.07
C SER A 80 9.88 -4.08 -0.24
N PRO A 81 10.61 -3.15 0.43
CA PRO A 81 12.03 -3.37 0.65
C PRO A 81 12.24 -4.48 1.68
N GLU A 82 13.47 -4.96 1.77
CA GLU A 82 13.90 -5.85 2.86
C GLU A 82 14.51 -5.01 4.00
N TYR A 83 13.96 -5.14 5.21
CA TYR A 83 14.52 -4.62 6.46
C TYR A 83 14.75 -5.76 7.43
N ASN A 84 15.99 -5.92 7.89
CA ASN A 84 16.39 -6.93 8.88
C ASN A 84 15.96 -8.36 8.50
N GLY A 85 16.12 -8.74 7.22
CA GLY A 85 15.73 -10.07 6.73
C GLY A 85 14.22 -10.28 6.55
N SER A 86 13.41 -9.22 6.63
CA SER A 86 11.95 -9.30 6.47
C SER A 86 11.37 -8.05 5.82
N PHE A 87 10.05 -7.94 5.79
CA PHE A 87 9.33 -6.75 5.33
C PHE A 87 9.26 -5.65 6.42
N PRO A 88 8.98 -4.38 6.05
CA PRO A 88 8.91 -3.29 7.01
C PRO A 88 7.85 -3.48 8.08
N ALA A 89 8.11 -2.99 9.29
CA ALA A 89 7.12 -2.92 10.36
C ALA A 89 5.85 -2.14 9.93
N ALA A 90 6.01 -1.10 9.10
CA ALA A 90 4.88 -0.36 8.53
C ALA A 90 3.96 -1.27 7.69
N LEU A 91 4.52 -2.18 6.89
CA LEU A 91 3.73 -3.17 6.16
C LEU A 91 3.06 -4.15 7.12
N LYS A 92 3.77 -4.61 8.16
CA LYS A 92 3.23 -5.54 9.15
C LYS A 92 2.05 -4.96 9.93
N ASN A 93 2.04 -3.64 10.09
CA ASN A 93 1.03 -2.89 10.83
C ASN A 93 -0.30 -2.83 10.08
N VAL A 94 -0.28 -2.80 8.74
CA VAL A 94 -1.47 -2.63 7.89
C VAL A 94 -2.04 -3.93 7.36
#